data_AF-A0A9Q1LL56-F1
#
_entry.id   AF-A0A9Q1LL56-F1
#
_cell.length_a   1.000
_cell.length_b   1.000
_cell.length_c   1.000
_cell.angle_alpha   90.00
_cell.angle_beta   90.00
_cell.angle_gamma   90.00
#
_symmetry.space_group_name_H-M   'P 1'
#
loop_
_entity.id
_entity.type
_entity.pdbx_description
1 polymer ?
#
loop_
_entity_poly.entity_id
_entity_poly.type
_entity_poly.pdbx_seq_one_letter_code
_entity_poly.pdbx_strand_id
1 'polypeptide(L)'
;MEEKNPKVIENDEGCRTISCMVAFNPKGELLVDTPAKYQAVSNPKRLIGRRFDDPEMKMEMKKRQATKDPGRLSGLDVQKIIDESIAAAFSYGMNDKKRSCCCFHLGGGTFDISILKISNGSFEVKTTNSNTSLGGVAEMIFDNALIQFSIEDFCSKEGCGLSNHMALQRLREAAEIAKNELSSKYEARIKLLSVSTYKEKERHLMVNHLINRTRDLCYNCVNDAGFSYEDVNEVFLVGGKTCVRMMQKAVKEMFGKILRKGVMNPDEAFAIFGVKSLPNKRN
;
A
#
# COMPACT_ATOMS: atom_id res chain seq x y z
N MET A 1 17.91 24.41 21.37
CA MET A 1 17.98 24.02 19.95
C MET A 1 16.56 23.74 19.51
N GLU A 2 16.03 24.49 18.55
CA GLU A 2 14.70 24.20 17.99
C GLU A 2 14.70 22.78 17.42
N GLU A 3 13.80 21.96 17.94
CA GLU A 3 13.50 20.65 17.38
C GLU A 3 12.92 20.89 15.98
N LYS A 4 13.75 20.76 14.95
CA LYS A 4 13.30 20.94 13.57
C LYS A 4 12.25 19.86 13.28
N ASN A 5 11.00 20.28 13.17
CA ASN A 5 9.93 19.38 12.75
C ASN A 5 10.25 18.81 11.36
N PRO A 6 10.22 17.48 11.19
CA PRO A 6 10.48 16.86 9.89
C PRO A 6 9.40 17.31 8.89
N LYS A 7 9.82 17.58 7.66
CA LYS A 7 8.96 18.07 6.58
C LYS A 7 9.10 17.16 5.36
N VAL A 8 7.97 16.79 4.77
CA VAL A 8 7.93 16.10 3.47
C VAL A 8 8.23 17.10 2.36
N ILE A 9 9.07 16.72 1.42
CA ILE A 9 9.49 17.55 0.29
C ILE A 9 8.57 17.24 -0.89
N GLU A 10 8.11 18.28 -1.56
CA GLU A 10 7.33 18.16 -2.80
C GLU A 10 8.29 17.93 -3.98
N ASN A 11 7.89 17.08 -4.93
CA ASN A 11 8.61 16.90 -6.18
C ASN A 11 8.42 18.13 -7.10
N ASP A 12 9.06 18.14 -8.26
CA ASP A 12 8.97 19.24 -9.24
C ASP A 12 7.52 19.49 -9.74
N GLU A 13 6.62 18.54 -9.54
CA GLU A 13 5.20 18.61 -9.90
C GLU A 13 4.30 19.07 -8.73
N GLY A 14 4.88 19.38 -7.57
CA GLY A 14 4.16 19.78 -6.36
C GLY A 14 3.52 18.63 -5.59
N CYS A 15 3.82 17.38 -5.96
CA CYS A 15 3.31 16.18 -5.29
C CYS A 15 4.24 15.77 -4.14
N ARG A 16 3.66 15.30 -3.03
CA ARG A 16 4.40 14.83 -1.83
C ARG A 16 4.75 13.35 -1.86
N THR A 17 4.26 12.65 -2.86
CA THR A 17 4.56 11.24 -3.14
C THR A 17 4.85 11.11 -4.63
N ILE A 18 5.64 10.10 -4.97
CA ILE A 18 5.97 9.76 -6.36
C ILE A 18 5.39 8.38 -6.68
N SER A 19 4.96 8.20 -7.92
CA SER A 19 4.63 6.89 -8.47
C SER A 19 5.91 6.09 -8.69
N CYS A 20 5.94 4.84 -8.21
CA CYS A 20 7.05 3.91 -8.44
C CYS A 20 7.01 3.33 -9.88
N MET A 21 6.99 4.20 -10.88
CA MET A 21 6.95 3.84 -12.30
C MET A 21 8.14 4.44 -13.02
N VAL A 22 8.73 3.63 -13.89
CA VAL A 22 9.77 4.04 -14.84
C VAL A 22 9.37 3.58 -16.23
N ALA A 23 9.65 4.40 -17.23
CA ALA A 23 9.38 4.08 -18.63
C ALA A 23 10.48 4.65 -19.52
N PHE A 24 10.66 4.05 -20.70
CA PHE A 24 11.45 4.66 -21.77
C PHE A 24 10.50 5.15 -22.86
N ASN A 25 10.67 6.39 -23.29
CA ASN A 25 9.93 6.89 -24.44
C ASN A 25 10.53 6.33 -25.75
N PRO A 26 9.87 6.52 -26.92
CA PRO A 26 10.39 6.04 -28.19
C PRO A 26 11.76 6.61 -28.60
N LYS A 27 12.19 7.72 -27.99
CA LYS A 27 13.51 8.32 -28.20
C LYS A 27 14.59 7.73 -27.28
N GLY A 28 14.23 6.81 -26.39
CA GLY A 28 15.15 6.19 -25.43
C GLY A 28 15.38 7.01 -24.15
N GLU A 29 14.60 8.08 -23.93
CA GLU A 29 14.71 8.90 -22.72
C GLU A 29 14.01 8.21 -21.53
N LEU A 30 14.64 8.24 -20.36
CA LEU A 30 14.09 7.71 -19.11
C LEU A 30 13.05 8.68 -18.55
N LEU A 31 11.85 8.16 -18.30
CA LEU A 31 10.76 8.81 -17.60
C LEU A 31 10.61 8.16 -16.22
N VAL A 32 10.32 8.95 -15.20
CA VAL A 32 10.09 8.53 -13.81
C VAL A 32 8.82 9.22 -13.31
N ASP A 33 8.06 8.57 -12.43
CA ASP A 33 6.86 9.13 -11.78
C ASP A 33 5.69 9.40 -12.75
N THR A 34 5.02 10.54 -12.66
CA THR A 34 3.85 10.93 -13.44
C THR A 34 4.09 10.86 -14.95
N PRO A 35 5.22 11.36 -15.51
CA PRO A 35 5.56 11.15 -16.92
C PRO A 35 5.57 9.67 -17.34
N ALA A 36 6.12 8.78 -16.50
CA ALA A 36 6.15 7.35 -16.77
C ALA A 36 4.74 6.73 -16.65
N LYS A 37 3.95 7.18 -15.67
CA LYS A 37 2.56 6.74 -15.49
C LYS A 37 1.69 7.11 -16.70
N TYR A 38 1.78 8.34 -17.20
CA TYR A 38 1.04 8.79 -18.39
C TYR A 38 1.46 8.06 -19.66
N GLN A 39 2.76 7.79 -19.80
CA GLN A 39 3.27 7.03 -20.94
C GLN A 39 2.71 5.61 -21.00
N ALA A 40 2.29 5.02 -19.87
CA ALA A 40 1.70 3.68 -19.83
C ALA A 40 0.40 3.55 -20.66
N VAL A 41 -0.32 4.65 -20.89
CA VAL A 41 -1.51 4.68 -21.78
C VAL A 41 -1.13 4.48 -23.24
N SER A 42 -0.03 5.09 -23.67
CA SER A 42 0.43 5.11 -25.06
C SER A 42 1.50 4.07 -25.39
N ASN A 43 2.25 3.57 -24.40
CA ASN A 43 3.32 2.58 -24.57
C ASN A 43 3.33 1.55 -23.42
N PRO A 44 2.45 0.54 -23.45
CA PRO A 44 2.17 -0.36 -22.33
C PRO A 44 3.22 -1.47 -22.12
N LYS A 45 4.45 -1.35 -22.64
CA LYS A 45 5.45 -2.42 -22.47
C LYS A 45 5.80 -2.59 -20.98
N ARG A 46 5.58 -3.82 -20.51
CA ARG A 46 5.56 -4.28 -19.11
C ARG A 46 6.67 -3.72 -18.22
N LEU A 47 6.23 -3.32 -17.03
CA LEU A 47 7.02 -3.04 -15.84
C LEU A 47 8.10 -4.10 -15.60
N ILE A 48 9.32 -3.62 -15.33
CA ILE A 48 10.42 -4.41 -14.79
C ILE A 48 10.01 -4.94 -13.41
N GLY A 49 10.08 -6.26 -13.23
CA GLY A 49 10.05 -6.89 -11.90
C GLY A 49 9.17 -8.13 -11.74
N ARG A 50 9.58 -9.23 -12.40
CA ARG A 50 9.21 -10.64 -12.16
C ARG A 50 7.89 -11.16 -12.74
N ARG A 51 7.91 -12.44 -13.13
CA ARG A 51 6.75 -13.20 -13.60
C ARG A 51 5.92 -13.69 -12.40
N PHE A 52 4.64 -13.95 -12.63
CA PHE A 52 3.64 -14.40 -11.65
C PHE A 52 4.02 -15.72 -10.94
N ASP A 53 4.97 -16.48 -11.47
CA ASP A 53 5.33 -17.85 -11.11
C ASP A 53 6.77 -18.02 -10.55
N ASP A 54 7.43 -16.95 -10.12
CA ASP A 54 8.83 -17.02 -9.61
C ASP A 54 8.92 -17.75 -8.25
N PRO A 55 9.55 -18.95 -8.16
CA PRO A 55 9.53 -19.79 -6.96
C PRO A 55 10.45 -19.33 -5.82
N GLU A 56 11.32 -18.32 -6.01
CA GLU A 56 12.24 -17.87 -4.97
C GLU A 56 11.76 -16.62 -4.23
N MET A 57 10.90 -16.85 -3.24
CA MET A 57 10.59 -15.88 -2.18
C MET A 57 11.13 -16.37 -0.83
N LYS A 58 12.45 -16.30 -0.62
CA LYS A 58 13.06 -16.53 0.71
C LYS A 58 13.95 -15.39 1.19
N MET A 59 13.71 -15.07 2.46
CA MET A 59 14.57 -14.51 3.50
C MET A 59 14.75 -12.98 3.59
N GLU A 60 14.43 -12.47 4.78
CA GLU A 60 14.46 -11.05 5.17
C GLU A 60 15.85 -10.40 5.05
N MET A 61 16.92 -11.19 5.21
CA MET A 61 18.30 -10.72 4.96
C MET A 61 18.57 -10.44 3.48
N LYS A 62 18.01 -11.24 2.56
CA LYS A 62 18.06 -11.00 1.11
C LYS A 62 17.26 -9.74 0.75
N LYS A 63 16.12 -9.49 1.42
CA LYS A 63 15.32 -8.26 1.24
C LYS A 63 16.11 -7.00 1.63
N ARG A 64 16.73 -6.97 2.82
CA ARG A 64 17.47 -5.77 3.28
C ARG A 64 18.65 -5.45 2.37
N GLN A 65 19.37 -6.47 1.89
CA GLN A 65 20.45 -6.25 0.93
C GLN A 65 19.92 -5.77 -0.43
N ALA A 66 18.83 -6.37 -0.91
CA ALA A 66 18.13 -5.94 -2.13
C ALA A 66 17.55 -4.52 -2.04
N THR A 67 17.35 -3.96 -0.85
CA THR A 67 16.99 -2.54 -0.66
C THR A 67 18.22 -1.63 -0.57
N LYS A 68 19.31 -2.09 0.07
CA LYS A 68 20.55 -1.31 0.20
C LYS A 68 21.26 -1.09 -1.14
N ASP A 69 21.29 -2.12 -1.99
CA ASP A 69 22.04 -2.07 -3.23
C ASP A 69 21.51 -1.01 -4.21
N PRO A 70 20.19 -0.91 -4.49
CA PRO A 70 19.65 0.18 -5.28
C PRO A 70 19.95 1.56 -4.69
N GLY A 71 19.88 1.72 -3.37
CA GLY A 71 20.24 2.98 -2.72
C GLY A 71 21.68 3.40 -3.02
N ARG A 72 22.63 2.46 -2.92
CA ARG A 72 24.03 2.70 -3.26
C ARG A 72 24.25 2.97 -4.75
N LEU A 73 23.57 2.22 -5.62
CA LEU A 73 23.62 2.43 -7.08
C LEU A 73 23.09 3.82 -7.48
N SER A 74 22.16 4.36 -6.72
CA SER A 74 21.65 5.74 -6.87
C SER A 74 22.56 6.80 -6.23
N GLY A 75 23.77 6.43 -5.77
CA GLY A 75 24.73 7.34 -5.14
C GLY A 75 24.41 7.72 -3.70
N LEU A 76 23.51 7.01 -3.01
CA LEU A 76 23.17 7.27 -1.61
C LEU A 76 24.02 6.45 -0.66
N ASP A 77 24.52 7.09 0.39
CA ASP A 77 25.12 6.42 1.54
C ASP A 77 24.02 5.94 2.51
N VAL A 78 23.59 4.69 2.33
CA VAL A 78 22.49 4.08 3.09
C VAL A 78 22.90 3.85 4.55
N GLN A 79 22.64 4.84 5.41
CA GLN A 79 22.98 4.81 6.84
C GLN A 79 22.27 3.68 7.59
N LYS A 80 20.96 3.53 7.36
CA LYS A 80 20.12 2.61 8.11
C LYS A 80 18.93 2.17 7.26
N ILE A 81 18.60 0.88 7.35
CA ILE A 81 17.31 0.37 6.89
C ILE A 81 16.38 0.35 8.09
N ILE A 82 15.19 0.89 7.90
CA ILE A 82 14.18 1.02 8.93
C ILE A 82 13.06 0.03 8.64
N ASP A 83 12.48 -0.51 9.70
CA ASP A 83 11.28 -1.30 9.62
C ASP A 83 10.04 -0.41 9.44
N GLU A 84 9.25 -0.69 8.42
CA GLU A 84 8.00 0.01 8.11
C GLU A 84 7.04 0.00 9.30
N SER A 85 6.92 -1.11 10.02
CA SER A 85 6.00 -1.23 11.14
C SER A 85 6.37 -0.32 12.31
N ILE A 86 7.67 -0.09 12.52
CA ILE A 86 8.17 0.84 13.54
C ILE A 86 7.93 2.28 13.10
N ALA A 87 8.19 2.61 11.84
CA ALA A 87 7.94 3.93 11.30
C ALA A 87 6.44 4.30 11.36
N ALA A 88 5.58 3.33 11.07
CA ALA A 88 4.14 3.46 11.24
C ALA A 88 3.78 3.66 12.73
N ALA A 89 4.23 2.78 13.64
CA ALA A 89 3.94 2.94 15.06
C ALA A 89 4.35 4.32 15.60
N PHE A 90 5.45 4.88 15.10
CA PHE A 90 5.89 6.23 15.43
C PHE A 90 4.94 7.32 14.92
N SER A 91 4.47 7.25 13.67
CA SER A 91 3.58 8.26 13.07
C SER A 91 2.20 8.34 13.73
N TYR A 92 1.80 7.26 14.41
CA TYR A 92 0.59 7.20 15.21
C TYR A 92 0.69 7.93 16.56
N GLY A 93 1.81 8.59 16.84
CA GLY A 93 1.97 9.47 18.01
C GLY A 93 1.87 8.69 19.33
N MET A 94 2.46 7.50 19.36
CA MET A 94 2.32 6.63 20.52
C MET A 94 3.15 7.11 21.70
N ASN A 95 2.47 7.56 22.75
CA ASN A 95 3.10 7.85 24.04
C ASN A 95 3.71 6.58 24.65
N ASP A 96 4.74 6.78 25.49
CA ASP A 96 5.55 5.79 26.23
C ASP A 96 4.81 4.77 27.11
N LYS A 97 3.48 4.77 27.10
CA LYS A 97 2.69 3.77 27.82
C LYS A 97 2.91 2.39 27.20
N LYS A 98 3.24 1.43 28.08
CA LYS A 98 3.38 0.03 27.74
C LYS A 98 2.14 -0.51 27.04
N ARG A 99 2.29 -0.96 25.80
CA ARG A 99 1.20 -1.51 24.99
C ARG A 99 1.73 -2.47 23.93
N SER A 100 0.89 -3.42 23.56
CA SER A 100 1.06 -4.32 22.41
C SER A 100 0.19 -3.81 21.26
N CYS A 101 0.78 -3.74 20.09
CA CYS A 101 0.11 -3.21 18.91
C CYS A 101 0.36 -4.10 17.70
N CYS A 102 -0.54 -3.99 16.73
CA CYS A 102 -0.47 -4.70 15.48
C CYS A 102 -0.35 -3.68 14.34
N CYS A 103 0.68 -3.77 13.52
CA CYS A 103 0.80 -3.00 12.29
C CYS A 103 0.31 -3.86 11.13
N PHE A 104 -0.85 -3.53 10.58
CA PHE A 104 -1.45 -4.17 9.40
C PHE A 104 -1.17 -3.30 8.17
N HIS A 105 -0.17 -3.68 7.37
CA HIS A 105 0.22 -2.97 6.16
C HIS A 105 -0.28 -3.70 4.92
N LEU A 106 -1.20 -3.07 4.18
CA LEU A 106 -1.62 -3.55 2.85
C LEU A 106 -1.33 -2.49 1.79
N GLY A 107 -0.17 -2.66 1.14
CA GLY A 107 0.32 -1.78 0.08
C GLY A 107 -0.16 -2.21 -1.32
N GLY A 108 0.41 -1.60 -2.36
CA GLY A 108 0.13 -1.98 -3.76
C GLY A 108 0.83 -3.25 -4.24
N GLY A 109 1.83 -3.73 -3.49
CA GLY A 109 2.58 -4.95 -3.84
C GLY A 109 2.53 -6.01 -2.74
N THR A 110 2.83 -5.60 -1.51
CA THR A 110 2.99 -6.50 -0.37
C THR A 110 1.86 -6.35 0.65
N PHE A 111 1.71 -7.40 1.44
CA PHE A 111 1.03 -7.36 2.72
C PHE A 111 2.04 -7.73 3.80
N ASP A 112 2.11 -6.92 4.84
CA ASP A 112 3.01 -7.11 5.97
C ASP A 112 2.20 -6.94 7.27
N ILE A 113 2.38 -7.86 8.22
CA ILE A 113 1.74 -7.84 9.53
C ILE A 113 2.82 -7.96 10.59
N SER A 114 2.84 -7.05 11.56
CA SER A 114 3.83 -7.06 12.64
C SER A 114 3.18 -6.86 13.99
N ILE A 115 3.58 -7.65 14.98
CA ILE A 115 3.24 -7.45 16.39
C ILE A 115 4.37 -6.69 17.06
N LEU A 116 4.05 -5.53 17.65
CA LEU A 116 4.99 -4.64 18.30
C LEU A 116 4.67 -4.51 19.78
N LYS A 117 5.70 -4.40 20.61
CA LYS A 117 5.60 -3.87 21.98
C LYS A 117 6.21 -2.48 22.02
N ILE A 118 5.49 -1.56 22.64
CA ILE A 118 5.96 -0.20 22.89
C ILE A 118 6.08 -0.04 24.38
N SER A 119 7.21 0.45 24.87
CA SER A 119 7.45 0.69 26.30
C SER A 119 8.53 1.74 26.46
N ASN A 120 8.28 2.81 27.23
CA ASN A 120 9.31 3.82 27.58
C ASN A 120 10.05 4.37 26.35
N GLY A 121 9.31 4.72 25.28
CA GLY A 121 9.89 5.25 24.04
C GLY A 121 10.60 4.22 23.16
N SER A 122 10.70 2.96 23.60
CA SER A 122 11.25 1.87 22.79
C SER A 122 10.15 1.14 22.03
N PHE A 123 10.45 0.82 20.77
CA PHE A 123 9.60 0.04 19.87
C PHE A 123 10.32 -1.28 19.58
N GLU A 124 9.69 -2.39 19.94
CA GLU A 124 10.23 -3.72 19.75
C GLU A 124 9.28 -4.55 18.88
N VAL A 125 9.75 -4.99 17.72
CA VAL A 125 9.01 -5.93 16.87
C VAL A 125 9.20 -7.33 17.45
N LYS A 126 8.09 -8.00 17.77
CA LYS A 126 8.09 -9.38 18.28
C LYS A 126 8.10 -10.39 17.15
N THR A 127 7.18 -10.21 16.21
CA THR A 127 7.04 -11.08 15.05
C THR A 127 6.57 -10.26 13.88
N THR A 128 7.03 -10.63 12.69
CA THR A 128 6.52 -10.14 11.42
C THR A 128 6.19 -11.33 10.52
N ASN A 129 5.04 -11.27 9.85
CA ASN A 129 4.70 -12.16 8.76
C ASN A 129 4.40 -11.33 7.50
N SER A 130 4.70 -11.85 6.32
CA SER A 130 4.58 -11.08 5.07
C SER A 130 4.18 -11.95 3.90
N ASN A 131 3.52 -11.32 2.92
CA ASN A 131 3.25 -11.90 1.62
C ASN A 131 3.51 -10.85 0.53
N THR A 132 4.51 -11.09 -0.32
CA THR A 132 4.98 -10.06 -1.26
C THR A 132 4.12 -9.93 -2.51
N SER A 133 3.09 -10.76 -2.69
CA SER A 133 2.16 -10.66 -3.82
C SER A 133 0.75 -10.24 -3.42
N LEU A 134 0.41 -10.30 -2.12
CA LEU A 134 -0.96 -10.11 -1.67
C LEU A 134 -1.47 -8.67 -1.87
N GLY A 135 -0.59 -7.66 -1.78
CA GLY A 135 -0.95 -6.27 -2.09
C GLY A 135 -1.27 -6.07 -3.58
N GLY A 136 -0.47 -6.65 -4.47
CA GLY A 136 -0.72 -6.62 -5.92
C GLY A 136 -1.97 -7.42 -6.32
N VAL A 137 -2.21 -8.55 -5.65
CA VAL A 137 -3.45 -9.30 -5.80
C VAL A 137 -4.65 -8.48 -5.31
N ALA A 138 -4.52 -7.76 -4.20
CA ALA A 138 -5.57 -6.87 -3.70
C ALA A 138 -5.88 -5.75 -4.69
N GLU A 139 -4.85 -5.07 -5.19
CA GLU A 139 -4.93 -4.06 -6.25
C GLU A 139 -5.73 -4.59 -7.44
N MET A 140 -5.31 -5.73 -7.98
CA MET A 140 -5.96 -6.35 -9.13
C MET A 140 -7.41 -6.76 -8.84
N ILE A 141 -7.70 -7.31 -7.65
CA ILE A 141 -9.07 -7.68 -7.26
C ILE A 141 -9.99 -6.46 -7.21
N PHE A 142 -9.54 -5.37 -6.58
CA PHE A 142 -10.36 -4.17 -6.45
C PHE A 142 -10.56 -3.46 -7.79
N ASP A 143 -9.51 -3.37 -8.61
CA ASP A 143 -9.57 -2.69 -9.90
C ASP A 143 -10.36 -3.52 -10.92
N ASN A 144 -10.11 -4.84 -11.00
CA ASN A 144 -10.83 -5.71 -11.93
C ASN A 144 -12.33 -5.76 -11.65
N ALA A 145 -12.77 -5.67 -10.39
CA ALA A 145 -14.19 -5.60 -10.07
C ALA A 145 -14.87 -4.37 -10.72
N LEU A 146 -14.20 -3.22 -10.68
CA LEU A 146 -14.71 -1.98 -11.31
C LEU A 146 -14.59 -2.03 -12.83
N ILE A 147 -13.51 -2.59 -13.36
CA ILE A 147 -13.28 -2.75 -14.80
C ILE A 147 -14.34 -3.67 -15.39
N GLN A 148 -14.57 -4.84 -14.79
CA GLN A 148 -15.52 -5.84 -15.26
C GLN A 148 -16.95 -5.27 -15.26
N PHE A 149 -17.36 -4.63 -14.16
CA PHE A 149 -18.64 -3.92 -14.11
C PHE A 149 -18.79 -2.90 -15.22
N SER A 150 -17.74 -2.10 -15.46
CA SER A 150 -17.78 -1.04 -16.48
C SER A 150 -17.84 -1.61 -17.90
N ILE A 151 -17.17 -2.74 -18.15
CA ILE A 151 -17.24 -3.43 -19.44
C ILE A 151 -18.65 -4.01 -19.65
N GLU A 152 -19.24 -4.65 -18.64
CA GLU A 152 -20.59 -5.21 -18.72
C GLU A 152 -21.65 -4.12 -18.95
N ASP A 153 -21.58 -3.01 -18.21
CA ASP A 153 -22.46 -1.85 -18.38
C ASP A 153 -22.29 -1.20 -19.77
N PHE A 154 -21.05 -1.08 -20.26
CA PHE A 154 -20.77 -0.57 -21.60
C PHE A 154 -21.34 -1.49 -22.68
N CYS A 155 -21.06 -2.80 -22.60
CA CYS A 155 -21.59 -3.81 -23.53
C CYS A 155 -23.11 -3.79 -23.57
N SER A 156 -23.77 -3.64 -22.41
CA SER A 156 -25.22 -3.58 -22.32
C SER A 156 -25.83 -2.33 -22.97
N LYS A 157 -25.12 -1.19 -22.97
CA LYS A 157 -25.61 0.08 -23.53
C LYS A 157 -25.30 0.24 -25.02
N GLU A 158 -24.09 -0.14 -25.42
CA GLU A 158 -23.56 0.12 -26.77
C GLU A 158 -23.63 -1.12 -27.68
N GLY A 159 -24.00 -2.30 -27.15
CA GLY A 159 -24.11 -3.54 -27.91
C GLY A 159 -22.79 -4.09 -28.45
N CYS A 160 -21.64 -3.55 -28.01
CA CYS A 160 -20.31 -3.97 -28.45
C CYS A 160 -19.33 -4.07 -27.27
N GLY A 161 -18.33 -4.95 -27.42
CA GLY A 161 -17.30 -5.19 -26.41
C GLY A 161 -16.16 -4.17 -26.43
N LEU A 162 -15.51 -4.00 -25.28
CA LEU A 162 -14.31 -3.15 -25.14
C LEU A 162 -13.03 -4.01 -25.20
N SER A 163 -12.38 -4.07 -26.37
CA SER A 163 -11.13 -4.85 -26.56
C SER A 163 -9.91 -3.99 -26.85
N ASN A 164 -10.10 -2.70 -27.14
CA ASN A 164 -9.01 -1.78 -27.47
C ASN A 164 -8.10 -1.56 -26.26
N HIS A 165 -6.80 -1.83 -26.42
CA HIS A 165 -5.80 -1.72 -25.35
C HIS A 165 -5.77 -0.31 -24.72
N MET A 166 -5.85 0.77 -25.51
CA MET A 166 -5.86 2.13 -24.98
C MET A 166 -7.13 2.41 -24.16
N ALA A 167 -8.28 1.90 -24.61
CA ALA A 167 -9.54 2.05 -23.89
C ALA A 167 -9.52 1.27 -22.57
N LEU A 168 -8.98 0.04 -22.57
CA LEU A 168 -8.78 -0.76 -21.36
C LEU A 168 -7.81 -0.11 -20.37
N GLN A 169 -6.76 0.56 -20.86
CA GLN A 169 -5.81 1.26 -19.99
C GLN A 169 -6.44 2.51 -19.35
N ARG A 170 -7.20 3.31 -20.12
CA ARG A 170 -7.99 4.42 -19.56
C ARG A 170 -9.01 3.95 -18.55
N LEU A 171 -9.62 2.78 -18.79
CA LEU A 171 -10.55 2.18 -17.85
C LEU A 171 -9.87 1.74 -16.56
N ARG A 172 -8.65 1.18 -16.60
CA ARG A 172 -7.87 0.89 -15.40
C ARG A 172 -7.59 2.14 -14.58
N GLU A 173 -7.20 3.24 -15.22
CA GLU A 173 -6.95 4.51 -14.53
C GLU A 173 -8.22 5.08 -13.90
N ALA A 174 -9.33 5.08 -14.64
CA ALA A 174 -10.62 5.52 -14.13
C ALA A 174 -11.12 4.63 -12.98
N ALA A 175 -10.89 3.32 -13.05
CA ALA A 175 -11.18 2.37 -11.97
C ALA A 175 -10.32 2.64 -10.73
N GLU A 176 -9.02 2.92 -10.89
CA GLU A 176 -8.14 3.28 -9.77
C GLU A 176 -8.64 4.56 -9.06
N ILE A 177 -9.02 5.58 -9.83
CA ILE A 177 -9.60 6.83 -9.30
C ILE A 177 -10.91 6.55 -8.56
N ALA A 178 -11.82 5.80 -9.18
CA ALA A 178 -13.11 5.45 -8.57
C ALA A 178 -12.94 4.60 -7.30
N LYS A 179 -11.97 3.68 -7.28
CA LYS A 179 -11.59 2.91 -6.08
C LYS A 179 -11.19 3.82 -4.93
N ASN A 180 -10.36 4.82 -5.21
CA ASN A 180 -9.92 5.79 -4.22
C ASN A 180 -11.09 6.66 -3.72
N GLU A 181 -11.97 7.12 -4.62
CA GLU A 181 -13.19 7.85 -4.24
C GLU A 181 -14.10 7.02 -3.32
N LEU A 182 -14.32 5.74 -3.64
CA LEU A 182 -15.14 4.80 -2.86
C LEU A 182 -14.57 4.48 -1.47
N SER A 183 -13.34 4.88 -1.17
CA SER A 183 -12.82 4.80 0.21
C SER A 183 -13.46 5.86 1.11
N SER A 184 -13.89 6.99 0.54
CA SER A 184 -14.50 8.11 1.26
C SER A 184 -16.01 8.29 0.97
N LYS A 185 -16.47 7.88 -0.21
CA LYS A 185 -17.85 7.99 -0.69
C LYS A 185 -18.50 6.60 -0.83
N TYR A 186 -19.83 6.54 -0.93
CA TYR A 186 -20.58 5.29 -1.16
C TYR A 186 -20.78 4.97 -2.66
N GLU A 187 -20.50 5.93 -3.52
CA GLU A 187 -20.62 5.84 -4.96
C GLU A 187 -19.45 6.57 -5.63
N ALA A 188 -19.07 6.12 -6.81
CA ALA A 188 -18.13 6.80 -7.69
C ALA A 188 -18.63 6.72 -9.13
N ARG A 189 -18.29 7.75 -9.91
CA ARG A 189 -18.63 7.82 -11.34
C ARG A 189 -17.41 7.49 -12.16
N ILE A 190 -17.51 6.43 -12.97
CA ILE A 190 -16.47 6.08 -13.94
C ILE A 190 -16.86 6.77 -15.25
N LYS A 191 -16.06 7.76 -15.63
CA LYS A 191 -16.23 8.47 -16.91
C LYS A 191 -15.29 7.85 -17.94
N LEU A 192 -15.83 7.00 -18.78
CA LEU A 192 -15.29 6.76 -20.13
C LEU A 192 -16.21 7.44 -21.13
N LEU A 193 -16.03 7.18 -22.43
CA LEU A 193 -16.89 7.71 -23.50
C LEU A 193 -18.41 7.54 -23.22
N SER A 194 -18.80 6.65 -22.28
CA SER A 194 -20.09 6.61 -21.59
C SER A 194 -19.96 6.67 -20.05
N VAL A 195 -21.02 7.09 -19.35
CA VAL A 195 -21.04 7.23 -17.87
C VAL A 195 -21.63 5.97 -17.23
N SER A 196 -20.85 5.35 -16.34
CA SER A 196 -21.27 4.23 -15.50
C SER A 196 -21.29 4.65 -14.02
N THR A 197 -22.31 4.20 -13.28
CA THR A 197 -22.46 4.46 -11.84
C THR A 197 -22.30 3.14 -11.08
N TYR A 198 -21.24 3.02 -10.30
CA TYR A 198 -20.95 1.82 -9.51
C TYR A 198 -21.42 1.96 -8.06
N LYS A 199 -22.02 0.90 -7.50
CA LYS A 199 -22.45 0.83 -6.09
C LYS A 199 -21.67 -0.22 -5.30
N GLU A 200 -21.25 0.11 -4.08
CA GLU A 200 -20.38 -0.71 -3.23
C GLU A 200 -20.90 -2.16 -2.96
N LYS A 201 -22.22 -2.40 -3.03
CA LYS A 201 -22.82 -3.72 -2.74
C LYS A 201 -22.30 -4.85 -3.65
N GLU A 202 -21.82 -4.55 -4.86
CA GLU A 202 -21.34 -5.53 -5.84
C GLU A 202 -19.91 -6.07 -5.54
N ARG A 203 -19.22 -5.57 -4.50
CA ARG A 203 -17.84 -6.00 -4.14
C ARG A 203 -17.70 -7.27 -3.31
N HIS A 204 -18.79 -7.82 -2.77
CA HIS A 204 -18.68 -8.69 -1.58
C HIS A 204 -17.92 -10.01 -1.83
N LEU A 205 -18.09 -10.64 -2.99
CA LEU A 205 -17.58 -12.00 -3.21
C LEU A 205 -16.05 -12.04 -3.41
N MET A 206 -15.49 -11.12 -4.19
CA MET A 206 -14.06 -11.12 -4.52
C MET A 206 -13.17 -10.65 -3.36
N VAL A 207 -13.68 -9.74 -2.54
CA VAL A 207 -12.93 -9.18 -1.40
C VAL A 207 -12.83 -10.18 -0.24
N ASN A 208 -13.78 -11.11 -0.10
CA ASN A 208 -13.75 -12.14 0.94
C ASN A 208 -12.54 -13.07 0.84
N HIS A 209 -12.12 -13.44 -0.38
CA HIS A 209 -10.94 -14.30 -0.55
C HIS A 209 -9.65 -13.59 -0.10
N LEU A 210 -9.53 -12.30 -0.42
CA LEU A 210 -8.43 -11.47 0.05
C LEU A 210 -8.42 -11.37 1.58
N ILE A 211 -9.58 -11.12 2.18
CA ILE A 211 -9.74 -11.04 3.64
C ILE A 211 -9.29 -12.35 4.30
N ASN A 212 -9.73 -13.51 3.78
CA ASN A 212 -9.36 -14.80 4.35
C ASN A 212 -7.84 -15.03 4.30
N ARG A 213 -7.19 -14.71 3.18
CA ARG A 213 -5.71 -14.79 3.10
C ARG A 213 -5.01 -13.88 4.11
N THR A 214 -5.53 -12.68 4.35
CA THR A 214 -4.96 -11.79 5.37
C THR A 214 -5.18 -12.33 6.79
N ARG A 215 -6.31 -13.00 7.05
CA ARG A 215 -6.64 -13.60 8.35
C ARG A 215 -5.63 -14.67 8.76
N ASP A 216 -5.27 -15.58 7.86
CA ASP A 216 -4.34 -16.66 8.17
C ASP A 216 -2.95 -16.11 8.56
N LEU A 217 -2.47 -15.11 7.83
CA LEU A 217 -1.20 -14.45 8.11
C LEU A 217 -1.23 -13.69 9.44
N CYS A 218 -2.35 -13.02 9.75
CA CYS A 218 -2.54 -12.34 11.03
C CYS A 218 -2.57 -13.33 12.19
N TYR A 219 -3.31 -14.43 12.06
CA TYR A 219 -3.41 -15.47 13.08
C TYR A 219 -2.04 -16.06 13.39
N ASN A 220 -1.28 -16.44 12.36
CA ASN A 220 0.07 -16.98 12.53
C ASN A 220 0.98 -15.95 13.20
N CYS A 221 0.98 -14.69 12.75
CA CYS A 221 1.82 -13.65 13.33
C CYS A 221 1.52 -13.36 14.81
N VAL A 222 0.23 -13.38 15.19
CA VAL A 222 -0.22 -13.19 16.58
C VAL A 222 0.23 -14.36 17.45
N ASN A 223 0.01 -15.59 17.00
CA ASN A 223 0.40 -16.78 17.73
C ASN A 223 1.91 -16.93 17.88
N ASP A 224 2.66 -16.67 16.81
CA ASP A 224 4.12 -16.74 16.81
C ASP A 224 4.73 -15.69 17.75
N ALA A 225 4.03 -14.59 18.01
CA ALA A 225 4.43 -13.61 19.02
C ALA A 225 4.13 -14.07 20.47
N GLY A 226 3.38 -15.16 20.64
CA GLY A 226 2.85 -15.64 21.91
C GLY A 226 1.65 -14.83 22.42
N PHE A 227 0.85 -14.26 21.51
CA PHE A 227 -0.29 -13.40 21.80
C PHE A 227 -1.59 -14.08 21.41
N SER A 228 -2.68 -13.66 22.04
CA SER A 228 -4.04 -13.77 21.50
C SER A 228 -4.46 -12.44 20.84
N TYR A 229 -5.55 -12.43 20.09
CA TYR A 229 -6.13 -11.18 19.57
C TYR A 229 -6.54 -10.20 20.69
N GLU A 230 -6.88 -10.72 21.88
CA GLU A 230 -7.27 -9.91 23.02
C GLU A 230 -6.08 -9.15 23.62
N ASP A 231 -4.89 -9.75 23.57
CA ASP A 231 -3.63 -9.17 24.04
C ASP A 231 -3.17 -8.01 23.15
N VAL A 232 -3.64 -7.91 21.91
CA VAL A 232 -3.36 -6.77 21.03
C VAL A 232 -4.20 -5.59 21.48
N ASN A 233 -3.58 -4.53 21.99
CA ASN A 233 -4.32 -3.37 22.48
C ASN A 233 -4.90 -2.54 21.31
N GLU A 234 -4.12 -2.38 20.24
CA GLU A 234 -4.47 -1.50 19.13
C GLU A 234 -3.96 -2.04 17.79
N VAL A 235 -4.66 -1.70 16.70
CA VAL A 235 -4.28 -2.06 15.33
C VAL A 235 -4.09 -0.79 14.49
N PHE A 236 -2.94 -0.69 13.82
CA PHE A 236 -2.61 0.36 12.86
C PHE A 236 -2.88 -0.15 11.45
N LEU A 237 -3.55 0.67 10.66
CA LEU A 237 -3.79 0.39 9.25
C LEU A 237 -2.84 1.24 8.41
N VAL A 238 -1.99 0.57 7.65
CA VAL A 238 -0.95 1.21 6.84
C VAL A 238 -1.10 0.78 5.38
N GLY A 239 -0.77 1.67 4.46
CA GLY A 239 -0.87 1.42 3.02
C GLY A 239 -2.27 1.68 2.45
N GLY A 240 -2.31 2.24 1.25
CA GLY A 240 -3.54 2.78 0.65
C GLY A 240 -4.67 1.76 0.47
N LYS A 241 -4.38 0.46 0.38
CA LYS A 241 -5.44 -0.57 0.22
C LYS A 241 -6.18 -0.85 1.52
N THR A 242 -5.64 -0.45 2.67
CA THR A 242 -6.37 -0.48 3.96
C THR A 242 -7.45 0.60 4.05
N CYS A 243 -7.47 1.59 3.14
CA CYS A 243 -8.53 2.59 3.06
C CYS A 243 -9.88 2.00 2.60
N VAL A 244 -9.86 0.82 1.98
CA VAL A 244 -11.07 0.12 1.55
C VAL A 244 -11.91 -0.28 2.76
N ARG A 245 -13.15 0.24 2.83
CA ARG A 245 -14.06 0.09 3.99
C ARG A 245 -14.31 -1.36 4.38
N MET A 246 -14.51 -2.24 3.41
CA MET A 246 -14.67 -3.68 3.66
C MET A 246 -13.45 -4.28 4.36
N MET A 247 -12.24 -3.87 3.99
CA MET A 247 -11.01 -4.32 4.65
C MET A 247 -10.96 -3.80 6.10
N GLN A 248 -11.28 -2.53 6.32
CA GLN A 248 -11.38 -1.96 7.68
C GLN A 248 -12.38 -2.72 8.54
N LYS A 249 -13.56 -3.04 7.98
CA LYS A 249 -14.58 -3.82 8.69
C LYS A 249 -14.05 -5.21 9.05
N ALA A 250 -13.43 -5.90 8.10
CA ALA A 250 -12.89 -7.25 8.33
C ALA A 250 -11.77 -7.29 9.38
N VAL A 251 -10.86 -6.31 9.35
CA VAL A 251 -9.80 -6.19 10.37
C VAL A 251 -10.40 -5.86 11.74
N LYS A 252 -11.42 -5.01 11.80
CA LYS A 252 -12.13 -4.70 13.06
C LYS A 252 -12.80 -5.93 13.63
N GLU A 253 -13.46 -6.73 12.80
CA GLU A 253 -14.09 -7.98 13.20
C GLU A 253 -13.07 -9.03 13.65
N MET A 254 -11.91 -9.10 12.99
CA MET A 254 -10.84 -10.04 13.31
C MET A 254 -10.18 -9.76 14.67
N PHE A 255 -9.81 -8.50 14.93
CA PHE A 255 -9.12 -8.14 16.17
C PHE A 255 -10.08 -7.77 17.31
N GLY A 256 -11.31 -7.35 16.99
CA GLY A 256 -12.26 -6.84 18.00
C GLY A 256 -11.81 -5.53 18.65
N LYS A 257 -10.85 -4.82 18.07
CA LYS A 257 -10.21 -3.63 18.65
C LYS A 257 -10.55 -2.34 17.90
N ILE A 258 -10.19 -1.23 18.54
CA ILE A 258 -10.19 0.09 17.92
C ILE A 258 -9.11 0.11 16.84
N LEU A 259 -9.53 0.32 15.60
CA LEU A 259 -8.61 0.59 14.50
C LEU A 259 -8.19 2.03 14.59
N ARG A 260 -6.90 2.28 14.81
CA ARG A 260 -6.39 3.64 14.69
C ARG A 260 -6.17 3.95 13.22
N LYS A 261 -6.67 5.11 12.81
CA LYS A 261 -6.21 5.80 11.60
C LYS A 261 -5.09 6.75 12.01
N GLY A 262 -4.05 6.86 11.19
CA GLY A 262 -2.87 7.66 11.52
C GLY A 262 -3.25 9.10 11.86
N VAL A 263 -2.52 9.71 12.79
CA VAL A 263 -2.58 11.18 12.99
C VAL A 263 -1.94 11.91 11.79
N MET A 264 -1.17 11.17 10.99
CA MET A 264 -0.41 11.59 9.83
C MET A 264 -0.78 10.71 8.64
N ASN A 265 -0.63 11.24 7.43
CA ASN A 265 -0.82 10.48 6.19
C ASN A 265 0.07 9.21 6.22
N PRO A 266 -0.49 7.99 6.08
CA PRO A 266 0.28 6.74 6.08
C PRO A 266 1.43 6.72 5.07
N ASP A 267 1.27 7.41 3.93
CA ASP A 267 2.29 7.46 2.88
C ASP A 267 3.47 8.39 3.27
N GLU A 268 3.27 9.33 4.19
CA GLU A 268 4.28 10.31 4.66
C GLU A 268 4.99 9.87 5.95
N ALA A 269 4.33 9.03 6.73
CA ALA A 269 4.81 8.49 8.01
C ALA A 269 6.23 7.92 7.92
N PHE A 270 6.50 7.16 6.86
CA PHE A 270 7.78 6.51 6.63
C PHE A 270 8.91 7.52 6.40
N ALA A 271 8.67 8.53 5.56
CA ALA A 271 9.65 9.56 5.24
C ALA A 271 10.02 10.38 6.48
N ILE A 272 9.01 10.75 7.28
CA ILE A 272 9.19 11.52 8.51
C ILE A 272 9.99 10.73 9.57
N PHE A 273 9.68 9.44 9.75
CA PHE A 273 10.46 8.61 10.67
C PHE A 273 11.90 8.42 10.19
N GLY A 274 12.12 8.27 8.88
CA GLY A 274 13.44 8.24 8.28
C GLY A 274 14.33 9.37 8.78
N VAL A 275 13.84 10.61 8.71
CA VAL A 275 14.56 11.80 9.18
C VAL A 275 14.84 11.75 10.68
N LYS A 276 13.84 11.40 11.50
CA LYS A 276 13.99 11.36 12.97
C LYS A 276 14.90 10.25 13.46
N SER A 277 15.06 9.17 12.69
CA SER A 277 15.89 8.03 13.05
C SER A 277 17.39 8.25 12.80
N LEU A 278 17.76 9.31 12.08
CA LEU A 278 19.15 9.67 11.82
C LEU A 278 19.77 10.20 13.11
N PRO A 279 21.02 9.80 13.44
CA PRO A 279 21.73 10.42 14.54
C PRO A 279 21.82 11.92 14.27
N ASN A 280 21.51 12.74 15.29
CA ASN A 280 21.80 14.17 15.23
C ASN A 280 23.29 14.32 14.91
N LYS A 281 23.63 14.78 13.70
CA LYS A 281 25.00 15.16 13.39
C LYS A 281 25.35 16.28 14.37
N ARG A 282 26.13 15.94 15.39
CA ARG A 282 26.88 16.92 16.18
C ARG A 282 27.89 17.52 15.20
N ASN A 283 27.52 18.65 14.60
CA ASN A 283 28.51 19.59 14.07
C ASN A 283 28.90 20.51 15.22
#